data_AF-A0A352PS75-F1
#
_entry.id   AF-A0A352PS75-F1
#
_cell.length_a   1.000
_cell.length_b   1.000
_cell.length_c   1.000
_cell.angle_alpha   90.00
_cell.angle_beta   90.00
_cell.angle_gamma   90.00
#
_symmetry.space_group_name_H-M   'P 1'
#
loop_
_entity.id
_entity.type
_entity.pdbx_description
1 polymer ?
#
loop_
_entity_poly.entity_id
_entity_poly.type
_entity_poly.pdbx_seq_one_letter_code
_entity_poly.pdbx_strand_id
1 'polypeptide(L)' 'MQWVETTTTVRFNEIDQWGIAWYGHYFAWFELGRMKVLERFDLLPKDFAAAGLIAPVVRASCQYLKS' A
#
# COMPACT_ATOMS: atom_id res chain seq x y z
N MET A 1 -2.10 -15.08 14.23
CA MET A 1 -1.63 -13.87 13.54
C MET A 1 -2.68 -12.78 13.75
N GLN A 2 -2.29 -11.57 14.17
CA GLN A 2 -3.22 -10.43 14.19
C GLN A 2 -3.17 -9.71 12.85
N TRP A 3 -4.32 -9.38 12.28
CA TRP A 3 -4.42 -8.72 10.98
C TRP A 3 -4.97 -7.30 11.11
N VAL A 4 -4.62 -6.46 10.14
CA VAL A 4 -5.18 -5.13 9.96
C VAL A 4 -5.79 -5.09 8.57
N GLU A 5 -7.02 -4.60 8.49
CA GLU A 5 -7.75 -4.49 7.23
C GLU A 5 -7.91 -3.02 6.84
N THR A 6 -7.92 -2.77 5.54
CA THR A 6 -8.25 -1.47 4.96
C THR A 6 -9.06 -1.69 3.69
N THR A 7 -9.96 -0.77 3.38
CA THR A 7 -10.80 -0.82 2.19
C THR A 7 -10.53 0.41 1.35
N THR A 8 -10.40 0.21 0.04
CA THR A 8 -10.34 1.29 -0.94
C THR A 8 -11.20 0.94 -2.14
N THR A 9 -11.73 1.96 -2.80
CA THR A 9 -12.46 1.82 -4.06
C THR A 9 -11.49 2.04 -5.21
N VAL A 10 -11.51 1.15 -6.20
CA VAL A 10 -10.75 1.34 -7.44
C VAL A 10 -11.31 2.55 -8.19
N ARG A 11 -10.43 3.48 -8.52
CA ARG A 11 -10.78 4.75 -9.16
C ARG A 11 -10.75 4.61 -10.68
N PHE A 12 -11.50 5.46 -11.37
CA PHE A 12 -11.55 5.47 -12.83
C PHE A 12 -10.15 5.61 -13.47
N ASN A 13 -9.28 6.43 -12.89
CA ASN A 13 -7.92 6.63 -13.39
C ASN A 13 -6.93 5.50 -13.03
N GLU A 14 -7.37 4.51 -12.24
CA GLU A 14 -6.57 3.33 -11.89
C GLU A 14 -6.88 2.12 -12.79
N ILE A 15 -7.82 2.30 -13.72
CA ILE A 15 -8.28 1.28 -14.66
C ILE A 15 -7.55 1.49 -15.99
N ASP A 16 -7.09 0.40 -16.60
CA ASP A 16 -6.46 0.43 -17.92
C ASP A 16 -7.48 0.32 -19.07
N GLN A 17 -6.99 0.32 -20.30
CA GLN A 17 -7.83 0.22 -21.50
C GLN A 17 -8.66 -1.08 -21.59
N TRP A 18 -8.35 -2.08 -20.78
CA TRP A 18 -9.08 -3.36 -20.74
C TRP A 18 -10.17 -3.39 -19.68
N GLY A 19 -10.38 -2.29 -18.94
CA GLY A 19 -11.39 -2.22 -17.89
C GLY A 19 -10.97 -2.94 -16.61
N ILE A 20 -9.66 -3.19 -16.44
CA ILE A 20 -9.09 -3.89 -15.27
C ILE A 20 -8.23 -2.90 -14.48
N ALA A 21 -8.13 -3.12 -13.17
CA ALA A 21 -7.16 -2.44 -12.33
C ALA A 21 -5.74 -2.58 -12.91
N TRP A 22 -5.12 -1.47 -13.29
CA TRP A 22 -3.77 -1.51 -13.83
C TRP A 22 -2.79 -2.00 -12.76
N TYR A 23 -2.00 -3.02 -13.12
CA TYR A 23 -1.21 -3.82 -12.17
C TYR A 23 -0.31 -2.98 -11.24
N GLY A 24 0.25 -1.86 -11.72
CA GLY A 24 1.15 -1.06 -10.89
C GLY A 24 0.46 -0.27 -9.78
N HIS A 25 -0.87 -0.08 -9.83
CA HIS A 25 -1.60 0.57 -8.73
C HIS A 25 -1.72 -0.32 -7.48
N TYR A 26 -1.55 -1.64 -7.59
CA TYR A 26 -1.60 -2.54 -6.44
C TYR A 26 -0.57 -2.18 -5.36
N PHE A 27 0.61 -1.68 -5.73
CA PHE A 27 1.60 -1.24 -4.75
C PHE A 27 1.19 0.02 -3.99
N ALA A 28 0.45 0.93 -4.63
CA ALA A 28 -0.15 2.06 -3.93
C ALA A 28 -1.23 1.59 -2.94
N TRP A 29 -2.00 0.55 -3.28
CA TRP A 29 -2.98 -0.03 -2.37
C TRP A 29 -2.34 -0.81 -1.22
N PHE A 30 -1.22 -1.50 -1.46
CA PHE A 30 -0.41 -2.11 -0.41
C PHE A 30 0.14 -1.07 0.56
N GLU A 31 0.51 0.11 0.06
CA GLU A 31 0.95 1.22 0.90
C GLU A 31 -0.15 1.66 1.88
N LEU A 32 -1.42 1.70 1.45
CA LEU A 32 -2.55 1.99 2.35
C LEU A 32 -2.63 0.98 3.49
N GLY A 33 -2.46 -0.31 3.19
CA GLY A 33 -2.41 -1.37 4.20
C GLY A 33 -1.20 -1.23 5.11
N ARG A 34 -0.02 -0.95 4.55
CA ARG A 34 1.22 -0.71 5.31
C ARG A 34 1.04 0.45 6.28
N MET A 35 0.46 1.58 5.85
CA MET A 35 0.21 2.72 6.73
C MET A 35 -0.72 2.34 7.88
N LYS A 36 -1.77 1.54 7.64
CA LYS A 36 -2.67 1.08 8.71
C LYS A 36 -2.01 0.13 9.70
N VAL A 37 -1.04 -0.66 9.28
CA VAL A 37 -0.21 -1.45 10.21
C VAL A 37 0.70 -0.54 11.03
N LEU A 38 1.43 0.37 10.37
CA LEU A 38 2.38 1.26 11.04
C LEU A 38 1.72 2.23 12.03
N GLU A 39 0.49 2.68 11.74
CA GLU A 39 -0.32 3.52 12.63
C GLU A 39 -0.53 2.89 14.01
N ARG A 40 -0.57 1.55 14.12
CA ARG A 40 -0.73 0.86 15.41
C ARG A 40 0.52 0.88 16.30
N PHE A 41 1.67 1.26 15.75
CA PHE A 41 2.96 1.20 16.42
C PHE A 41 3.66 2.55 16.50
N ASP A 42 2.99 3.65 16.13
CA ASP A 42 3.59 4.99 16.04
C ASP A 42 4.82 5.03 15.13
N LEU A 43 4.73 4.30 14.00
CA LEU A 43 5.79 4.18 12.99
C LEU A 43 5.37 4.76 11.64
N LEU A 44 4.54 5.81 11.62
CA LEU A 44 4.20 6.47 10.35
C LEU A 44 5.42 7.22 9.80
N PRO A 45 5.43 7.60 8.51
CA PRO A 45 6.55 8.33 7.91
C PRO A 45 7.00 9.57 8.70
N LYS A 46 6.06 10.27 9.34
CA LYS A 46 6.33 11.42 10.22
C LYS A 46 7.16 11.03 11.45
N ASP A 47 6.94 9.84 12.00
CA ASP A 47 7.59 9.36 13.22
C ASP A 47 9.02 8.91 12.89
N PHE A 48 9.21 8.25 11.74
CA PHE A 48 10.55 8.00 11.19
C PHE A 48 11.31 9.29 10.93
N ALA A 49 10.68 10.27 10.29
CA ALA A 49 11.31 11.56 9.99
C ALA A 49 11.72 12.30 11.28
N ALA A 50 10.87 12.29 12.31
CA ALA A 50 11.19 12.87 13.63
C ALA A 50 12.38 12.17 14.30
N ALA A 51 12.59 10.88 14.05
CA ALA A 51 13.74 10.11 14.49
C ALA A 51 15.00 10.27 13.60
N GLY A 52 14.94 11.08 12.54
CA GLY A 52 16.04 11.24 11.58
C GLY A 52 16.24 10.03 10.64
N LEU A 53 15.19 9.24 10.42
CA LEU A 53 15.19 8.01 9.63
C LEU A 53 14.28 8.10 8.42
N ILE A 54 14.54 7.26 7.42
CA ILE A 54 13.64 6.98 6.29
C ILE A 54 13.45 5.47 6.13
N ALA A 55 12.27 5.05 5.69
CA ALA A 55 11.91 3.64 5.54
C ALA A 55 11.47 3.31 4.09
N PRO A 56 12.41 3.31 3.12
CA PRO A 56 12.09 3.03 1.72
C PRO A 56 11.72 1.55 1.51
N VAL A 57 10.85 1.29 0.54
CA VAL A 57 10.59 -0.08 0.06
C VAL A 57 11.77 -0.54 -0.80
N VAL A 58 12.50 -1.56 -0.33
CA VAL A 58 13.67 -2.12 -1.05
C VAL A 58 13.31 -3.30 -1.96
N ARG A 59 12.22 -3.99 -1.67
CA ARG A 59 11.71 -5.12 -2.44
C ARG A 59 10.20 -5.26 -2.24
N ALA A 60 9.48 -5.50 -3.33
CA ALA A 60 8.07 -5.84 -3.30
C ALA A 60 7.77 -6.89 -4.37
N SER A 61 6.77 -7.73 -4.12
CA SER A 61 6.28 -8.74 -5.06
C SER A 61 4.77 -8.79 -4.98
N CYS A 62 4.12 -8.85 -6.15
CA CYS A 62 2.67 -9.03 -6.25
C CYS A 62 2.40 -10.15 -7.25
N GLN A 63 1.61 -11.14 -6.84
CA GLN A 63 1.09 -12.16 -7.73
C GLN A 63 -0.39 -11.85 -8.00
N TYR A 64 -0.71 -11.54 -9.25
CA TYR A 64 -2.06 -11.20 -9.67
C TYR A 64 -2.81 -12.49 -9.98
N LEU A 65 -3.72 -12.89 -9.10
CA LEU A 65 -4.45 -14.16 -9.22
C LEU A 65 -5.71 -14.03 -10.09
N LYS A 66 -6.33 -12.85 -10.08
CA LYS A 66 -7.57 -12.57 -10.78
C LYS A 66 -7.66 -11.08 -11.14
N SER A 67 -8.23 -10.81 -12.31
CA SER A 67 -8.65 -9.50 -12.79
C SER A 67 -10.01 -9.11 -12.24
#